data_AF-A0AB32WNY9-F1
#
_entry.id   AF-A0AB32WNY9-F1
#
_cell.length_a   1.000
_cell.length_b   1.000
_cell.length_c   1.000
_cell.angle_alpha   90.00
_cell.angle_beta   90.00
_cell.angle_gamma   90.00
#
_symmetry.space_group_name_H-M   'P 1'
#
loop_
_entity.id
_entity.type
_entity.pdbx_description
1 polymer ?
#
loop_
_entity_poly.entity_id
_entity_poly.type
_entity_poly.pdbx_seq_one_letter_code
_entity_poly.pdbx_strand_id
1 'polypeptide(L)'
;MMALPVKKLLNLLYPSLIHVDEYLLEPSAQADDLKTTVKRLPLIAESLNSRGLYIYDDGFRFVIWFRRMLSPDIARNLLGADFAAELSKVTLSEHDNEMSRRLMRVLKKLRESDRSYYQLSYLVRQGEQPREGLLLLVNLLEDQMGGTSGYVDWITLIHRQVQQNA
;
A
#
# COMPACT_ATOMS: atom_id res chain seq x y z
N MET A 1 14.55 14.71 7.22
CA MET A 1 13.83 15.37 6.11
C MET A 1 14.70 16.29 5.25
N MET A 2 15.64 17.06 5.82
CA MET A 2 16.38 18.10 5.07
C MET A 2 17.38 17.63 3.99
N ALA A 3 17.66 16.32 3.89
CA ALA A 3 18.60 15.75 2.91
C ALA A 3 17.94 14.88 1.83
N LEU A 4 16.61 14.72 1.87
CA LEU A 4 15.89 13.88 0.91
C LEU A 4 15.53 14.67 -0.36
N PRO A 5 15.74 14.10 -1.57
CA PRO A 5 15.23 14.69 -2.80
C PRO A 5 13.72 14.92 -2.72
N VAL A 6 13.24 16.03 -3.30
CA VAL A 6 11.83 16.46 -3.23
C VAL A 6 10.86 15.33 -3.58
N LYS A 7 11.11 14.59 -4.67
CA LYS A 7 10.27 13.45 -5.09
C LYS A 7 10.07 12.41 -3.97
N LYS A 8 11.12 12.11 -3.22
CA LYS A 8 11.06 11.13 -2.12
C LYS A 8 10.42 11.70 -0.88
N LEU A 9 10.70 12.97 -0.60
CA LEU A 9 10.04 13.67 0.48
C LEU A 9 8.52 13.66 0.26
N LEU A 10 8.06 13.88 -0.96
CA LEU A 10 6.64 13.78 -1.30
C LEU A 10 6.08 12.37 -1.07
N ASN A 11 6.77 11.31 -1.50
CA ASN A 11 6.34 9.93 -1.23
C ASN A 11 6.33 9.59 0.28
N LEU A 12 7.25 10.14 1.05
CA LEU A 12 7.28 9.95 2.50
C LEU A 12 6.15 10.71 3.21
N LEU A 13 5.83 11.92 2.73
CA LEU A 13 4.79 12.77 3.29
C LEU A 13 3.39 12.31 2.89
N TYR A 14 3.22 11.81 1.67
CA TYR A 14 1.97 11.26 1.16
C TYR A 14 2.27 9.95 0.40
N PRO A 15 2.31 8.83 1.14
CA PRO A 15 2.56 7.51 0.59
C PRO A 15 1.58 7.11 -0.51
N SER A 16 2.01 6.19 -1.38
CA SER A 16 1.13 5.62 -2.40
C SER A 16 0.50 4.33 -1.89
N LEU A 17 -0.82 4.28 -1.84
CA LEU A 17 -1.56 3.04 -1.65
C LEU A 17 -2.06 2.54 -3.01
N ILE A 18 -1.78 1.28 -3.30
CA ILE A 18 -2.01 0.67 -4.60
C ILE A 18 -2.90 -0.56 -4.42
N HIS A 19 -3.99 -0.65 -5.16
CA HIS A 19 -4.79 -1.88 -5.25
C HIS A 19 -4.22 -2.81 -6.32
N VAL A 20 -4.00 -4.09 -5.99
CA VAL A 20 -3.26 -5.02 -6.87
C VAL A 20 -4.11 -6.18 -7.36
N ASP A 21 -5.27 -6.46 -6.75
CA ASP A 21 -6.06 -7.66 -7.08
C ASP A 21 -6.47 -7.72 -8.55
N GLU A 22 -6.95 -6.61 -9.11
CA GLU A 22 -7.40 -6.54 -10.50
C GLU A 22 -6.26 -6.90 -11.46
N TYR A 23 -5.05 -6.38 -11.18
CA TYR A 23 -3.85 -6.67 -11.98
C TYR A 23 -3.38 -8.12 -11.85
N LEU A 24 -3.56 -8.75 -10.69
CA LEU A 24 -3.19 -10.16 -10.49
C LEU A 24 -4.09 -11.10 -11.27
N LEU A 25 -5.37 -10.75 -11.42
CA LEU A 25 -6.38 -11.57 -12.08
C LEU A 25 -6.36 -11.42 -13.61
N GLU A 26 -6.03 -10.25 -14.14
CA GLU A 26 -6.05 -10.02 -15.60
C GLU A 26 -4.81 -10.59 -16.33
N PRO A 27 -4.98 -11.55 -17.26
CA PRO A 27 -3.85 -12.20 -17.93
C PRO A 27 -3.18 -11.40 -19.05
N SER A 28 -3.81 -10.32 -19.52
CA SER A 28 -3.37 -9.54 -20.69
C SER A 28 -2.55 -8.29 -20.34
N ALA A 29 -2.41 -7.93 -19.06
CA ALA A 29 -1.72 -6.70 -18.67
C ALA A 29 -0.19 -6.88 -18.76
N GLN A 30 0.34 -6.66 -19.96
CA GLN A 30 1.76 -6.59 -20.22
C GLN A 30 2.37 -5.55 -19.27
N ALA A 31 3.50 -5.89 -18.66
CA ALA A 31 4.03 -5.15 -17.52
C ALA A 31 4.34 -3.67 -17.85
N ASP A 32 4.53 -3.30 -19.12
CA ASP A 32 4.81 -1.92 -19.55
C ASP A 32 3.67 -0.93 -19.33
N ASP A 33 2.44 -1.42 -19.20
CA ASP A 33 1.28 -0.56 -18.92
C ASP A 33 1.04 -0.33 -17.41
N LEU A 34 1.95 -0.79 -16.55
CA LEU A 34 1.84 -0.68 -15.09
C LEU A 34 1.67 0.77 -14.59
N LYS A 35 2.17 1.78 -15.32
CA LYS A 35 1.91 3.19 -14.96
C LYS A 35 0.47 3.61 -15.21
N THR A 36 -0.21 2.95 -16.14
CA THR A 36 -1.57 3.24 -16.59
C THR A 36 -2.59 2.39 -15.81
N THR A 37 -2.22 1.17 -15.40
CA THR A 37 -3.12 0.21 -14.73
C THR A 37 -3.09 0.31 -13.21
N VAL A 38 -1.98 0.76 -12.60
CA VAL A 38 -1.85 0.77 -11.13
C VAL A 38 -2.56 1.99 -10.55
N LYS A 39 -3.85 1.82 -10.21
CA LYS A 39 -4.67 2.85 -9.60
C LYS A 39 -4.19 3.13 -8.18
N ARG A 40 -3.66 4.34 -7.96
CA ARG A 40 -3.38 4.86 -6.63
C ARG A 40 -4.70 5.21 -5.95
N LEU A 41 -4.86 4.74 -4.71
CA LEU A 41 -6.00 5.02 -3.87
C LEU A 41 -5.68 6.16 -2.89
N PRO A 42 -6.69 6.96 -2.53
CA PRO A 42 -6.56 7.90 -1.42
C PRO A 42 -6.24 7.17 -0.12
N LEU A 43 -5.54 7.83 0.80
CA LEU A 43 -5.10 7.27 2.08
C LEU A 43 -6.22 7.36 3.13
N ILE A 44 -7.39 6.85 2.78
CA ILE A 44 -8.62 6.86 3.58
C ILE A 44 -9.16 5.44 3.75
N ALA A 45 -9.64 5.09 4.93
CA ALA A 45 -10.12 3.76 5.26
C ALA A 45 -11.32 3.33 4.41
N GLU A 46 -12.13 4.29 3.99
CA GLU A 46 -13.32 4.08 3.15
C GLU A 46 -12.99 3.57 1.74
N SER A 47 -11.81 3.93 1.21
CA SER A 47 -11.36 3.47 -0.12
C SER A 47 -11.00 1.98 -0.15
N LEU A 48 -10.90 1.35 1.02
CA LEU A 48 -10.38 0.02 1.19
C LEU A 48 -11.49 -1.04 1.12
N ASN A 49 -11.43 -1.88 0.11
CA ASN A 49 -12.29 -3.06 -0.02
C ASN A 49 -11.88 -4.13 1.01
N SER A 50 -12.85 -4.77 1.67
CA SER A 50 -12.61 -5.85 2.65
C SER A 50 -11.97 -7.11 2.05
N ARG A 51 -12.06 -7.29 0.73
CA ARG A 51 -11.46 -8.41 -0.02
C ARG A 51 -10.17 -8.03 -0.75
N GLY A 52 -9.64 -6.85 -0.47
CA GLY A 52 -8.51 -6.26 -1.19
C GLY A 52 -7.13 -6.85 -0.86
N LEU A 53 -6.21 -6.84 -1.82
CA LEU A 53 -4.76 -6.84 -1.62
C LEU A 53 -4.19 -5.48 -2.01
N TYR A 54 -3.45 -4.89 -1.09
CA TYR A 54 -2.87 -3.57 -1.27
C TYR A 54 -1.36 -3.59 -1.15
N ILE A 55 -0.68 -2.74 -1.93
CA ILE A 55 0.71 -2.37 -1.70
C ILE A 55 0.73 -0.93 -1.22
N TYR A 56 1.28 -0.72 -0.04
CA TYR A 56 1.63 0.59 0.46
C TYR A 56 3.12 0.84 0.20
N ASP A 57 3.42 1.98 -0.41
CA ASP A 57 4.75 2.43 -0.79
C ASP A 57 5.02 3.83 -0.20
N ASP A 58 5.92 3.89 0.78
CA ASP A 58 6.42 5.14 1.38
C ASP A 58 7.78 5.59 0.79
N GLY A 59 8.27 4.91 -0.25
CA GLY A 59 9.58 5.10 -0.87
C GLY A 59 10.74 4.40 -0.17
N PHE A 60 10.58 3.94 1.07
CA PHE A 60 11.60 3.22 1.84
C PHE A 60 11.29 1.74 1.99
N ARG A 61 10.01 1.39 2.09
CA ARG A 61 9.53 0.02 2.26
C ARG A 61 8.23 -0.18 1.50
N PHE A 62 7.97 -1.43 1.16
CA PHE A 62 6.66 -1.88 0.70
C PHE A 62 5.96 -2.62 1.83
N VAL A 63 4.70 -2.28 2.07
CA VAL A 63 3.82 -3.07 2.95
C VAL A 63 2.75 -3.69 2.08
N ILE A 64 2.76 -5.01 1.97
CA ILE A 64 1.76 -5.78 1.25
C ILE A 64 0.71 -6.18 2.27
N TRP A 65 -0.46 -5.57 2.14
CA TRP A 65 -1.54 -5.68 3.09
C TRP A 65 -2.65 -6.58 2.58
N PHE A 66 -2.84 -7.69 3.29
CA PHE A 66 -3.87 -8.69 3.04
C PHE A 66 -5.10 -8.33 3.87
N ARG A 67 -6.20 -7.95 3.22
CA ARG A 67 -7.44 -7.65 3.91
C ARG A 67 -8.09 -8.92 4.45
N ARG A 68 -8.92 -8.77 5.48
CA ARG A 68 -9.47 -9.88 6.26
C ARG A 68 -10.30 -10.86 5.42
N MET A 69 -11.01 -10.35 4.40
CA MET A 69 -11.89 -11.17 3.54
C MET A 69 -11.26 -11.47 2.17
N LEU A 70 -9.94 -11.31 2.01
CA LEU A 70 -9.26 -11.73 0.80
C LEU A 70 -9.45 -13.24 0.58
N SER A 71 -9.64 -13.64 -0.68
CA SER A 71 -9.80 -15.06 -1.01
C SER A 71 -8.59 -15.87 -0.54
N PRO A 72 -8.79 -16.98 0.18
CA PRO A 72 -7.70 -17.84 0.63
C PRO A 72 -6.91 -18.42 -0.55
N ASP A 73 -7.53 -18.58 -1.73
CA ASP A 73 -6.85 -19.08 -2.92
C ASP A 73 -5.82 -18.08 -3.45
N ILE A 74 -6.15 -16.78 -3.45
CA ILE A 74 -5.21 -15.70 -3.80
C ILE A 74 -4.04 -15.71 -2.83
N ALA A 75 -4.33 -15.74 -1.54
CA ALA A 75 -3.30 -15.70 -0.51
C ALA A 75 -2.40 -16.96 -0.53
N ARG A 76 -2.96 -18.15 -0.82
CA ARG A 76 -2.17 -19.38 -1.03
C ARG A 76 -1.30 -19.32 -2.27
N ASN A 77 -1.80 -18.78 -3.38
CA ASN A 77 -0.99 -18.59 -4.58
C ASN A 77 0.17 -17.61 -4.32
N LEU A 78 -0.05 -16.58 -3.51
CA LEU A 78 0.99 -15.59 -3.21
C LEU A 78 2.00 -16.03 -2.15
N LEU A 79 1.59 -16.82 -1.16
CA LEU A 79 2.41 -17.20 0.00
C LEU A 79 2.86 -18.67 0.00
N GLY A 80 2.31 -19.50 -0.89
CA GLY A 80 2.61 -20.93 -0.98
C GLY A 80 2.35 -21.67 0.33
N ALA A 81 3.35 -22.42 0.79
CA ALA A 81 3.30 -23.21 2.03
C ALA A 81 3.19 -22.33 3.28
N ASP A 82 3.61 -21.07 3.20
CA ASP A 82 3.62 -20.13 4.33
C ASP A 82 2.28 -19.40 4.53
N PHE A 83 1.24 -19.75 3.77
CA PHE A 83 -0.09 -19.13 3.87
C PHE A 83 -0.69 -19.15 5.31
N ALA A 84 -0.44 -20.23 6.04
CA ALA A 84 -0.89 -20.43 7.41
C ALA A 84 0.10 -19.91 8.46
N ALA A 85 1.31 -19.53 8.05
CA ALA A 85 2.32 -19.01 8.95
C ALA A 85 2.01 -17.57 9.39
N GLU A 86 2.69 -17.15 10.44
CA GLU A 86 2.67 -15.75 10.88
C GLU A 86 3.40 -14.88 9.85
N LEU A 87 2.70 -13.96 9.20
CA LEU A 87 3.23 -13.17 8.08
C LEU A 87 4.46 -12.32 8.45
N SER A 88 4.69 -12.08 9.75
CA SER A 88 5.90 -11.41 10.26
C SER A 88 7.19 -12.17 10.01
N LYS A 89 7.11 -13.50 9.89
CA LYS A 89 8.26 -14.39 9.68
C LYS A 89 8.39 -14.84 8.24
N VAL A 90 7.40 -14.55 7.40
CA VAL A 90 7.38 -14.96 6.00
C VAL A 90 8.16 -13.98 5.16
N THR A 91 9.15 -14.49 4.42
CA THR A 91 9.86 -13.72 3.41
C THR A 91 9.16 -13.90 2.08
N LEU A 92 8.77 -12.79 1.44
CA LEU A 92 8.16 -12.85 0.12
C LEU A 92 9.17 -13.42 -0.88
N SER A 93 8.81 -14.54 -1.52
CA SER A 93 9.60 -15.20 -2.54
C SER A 93 8.75 -15.47 -3.78
N GLU A 94 9.42 -15.59 -4.93
CA GLU A 94 8.76 -15.98 -6.16
C GLU A 94 8.42 -17.46 -6.11
N HIS A 95 7.15 -17.78 -6.30
CA HIS A 95 6.66 -19.16 -6.39
C HIS A 95 6.37 -19.53 -7.85
N ASP A 96 6.32 -20.83 -8.14
CA ASP A 96 5.99 -21.37 -9.47
C ASP A 96 4.49 -21.25 -9.79
N ASN A 97 3.97 -20.03 -9.71
CA ASN A 97 2.63 -19.68 -10.15
C ASN A 97 2.61 -18.28 -10.76
N GLU A 98 1.70 -18.10 -11.71
CA GLU A 98 1.64 -16.86 -12.49
C GLU A 98 1.32 -15.63 -11.62
N MET A 99 0.51 -15.79 -10.57
CA MET A 99 0.10 -14.71 -9.67
C MET A 99 1.28 -14.17 -8.84
N SER A 100 2.10 -15.06 -8.27
CA SER A 100 3.32 -14.70 -7.54
C SER A 100 4.33 -14.02 -8.48
N ARG A 101 4.55 -14.57 -9.68
CA ARG A 101 5.41 -13.93 -10.70
C ARG A 101 4.92 -12.55 -11.10
N ARG A 102 3.61 -12.31 -11.14
CA ARG A 102 3.03 -10.97 -11.40
C ARG A 102 3.30 -10.02 -10.24
N LEU A 103 3.06 -10.44 -9.01
CA LEU A 103 3.35 -9.62 -7.83
C LEU A 103 4.84 -9.22 -7.79
N MET A 104 5.73 -10.18 -8.04
CA MET A 104 7.17 -9.93 -8.09
C MET A 104 7.56 -8.96 -9.20
N ARG A 105 6.93 -9.04 -10.38
CA ARG A 105 7.09 -8.07 -11.47
C ARG A 105 6.61 -6.67 -11.07
N VAL A 106 5.46 -6.54 -10.42
CA VAL A 106 4.94 -5.25 -9.92
C VAL A 106 5.95 -4.63 -8.95
N LEU A 107 6.41 -5.38 -7.96
CA LEU A 107 7.40 -4.91 -6.98
C LEU A 107 8.71 -4.52 -7.67
N LYS A 108 9.18 -5.31 -8.64
CA LYS A 108 10.37 -4.98 -9.42
C LYS A 108 10.21 -3.65 -10.17
N LYS A 109 9.07 -3.41 -10.81
CA LYS A 109 8.80 -2.15 -11.52
C LYS A 109 8.72 -0.96 -10.58
N LEU A 110 8.10 -1.13 -9.40
CA LEU A 110 8.09 -0.08 -8.36
C LEU A 110 9.52 0.25 -7.91
N ARG A 111 10.37 -0.76 -7.67
CA ARG A 111 11.80 -0.57 -7.35
C ARG A 111 12.58 0.12 -8.47
N GLU A 112 12.33 -0.24 -9.72
CA GLU A 112 12.99 0.38 -10.87
C GLU A 112 12.64 1.87 -11.00
N SER A 113 11.47 2.28 -10.50
CA SER A 113 11.02 3.67 -10.48
C SER A 113 11.73 4.54 -9.42
N ASP A 114 12.27 3.91 -8.36
CA ASP A 114 13.14 4.53 -7.35
C ASP A 114 14.32 3.61 -6.99
N ARG A 115 15.40 3.73 -7.79
CA ARG A 115 16.62 2.91 -7.68
C ARG A 115 17.53 3.27 -6.49
N SER A 116 17.13 4.22 -5.67
CA SER A 116 18.05 4.81 -4.70
C SER A 116 18.26 3.95 -3.46
N TYR A 117 17.27 3.12 -3.12
CA TYR A 117 17.29 2.21 -1.99
C TYR A 117 16.59 0.91 -2.42
N TYR A 118 16.96 -0.19 -1.78
CA TYR A 118 16.22 -1.43 -1.94
C TYR A 118 15.07 -1.47 -0.92
N GLN A 119 13.84 -1.27 -1.39
CA GLN A 119 12.66 -1.30 -0.53
C GLN A 119 12.35 -2.73 -0.08
N LEU A 120 12.43 -2.96 1.24
CA LEU A 120 12.05 -4.21 1.87
C LEU A 120 10.53 -4.40 1.81
N SER A 121 10.10 -5.64 1.56
CA SER A 121 8.68 -6.01 1.49
C SER A 121 8.24 -6.63 2.81
N TYR A 122 7.27 -6.01 3.47
CA TYR A 122 6.64 -6.51 4.69
C TYR A 122 5.25 -7.04 4.36
N LEU A 123 4.94 -8.25 4.85
CA LEU A 123 3.62 -8.85 4.73
C LEU A 123 2.83 -8.57 6.01
N VAL A 124 1.61 -8.08 5.87
CA VAL A 124 0.72 -7.74 6.99
C VAL A 124 -0.69 -8.23 6.70
N ARG A 125 -1.33 -8.92 7.66
CA ARG A 125 -2.75 -9.29 7.57
C ARG A 125 -3.60 -8.33 8.38
N GLN A 126 -4.79 -8.01 7.89
CA GLN A 126 -5.74 -7.20 8.65
C GLN A 126 -6.14 -7.87 9.96
N GLY A 127 -6.05 -7.13 11.07
CA GLY A 127 -6.22 -7.63 12.42
C GLY A 127 -4.93 -8.07 13.12
N GLU A 128 -3.78 -8.09 12.43
CA GLU A 128 -2.48 -8.38 13.01
C GLU A 128 -1.94 -7.16 13.79
N GLN A 129 -2.44 -6.99 15.02
CA GLN A 129 -2.00 -5.93 15.93
C GLN A 129 -0.77 -6.36 16.73
N PRO A 130 0.20 -5.46 17.01
CA PRO A 130 0.17 -4.00 16.76
C PRO A 130 0.69 -3.59 15.37
N ARG A 131 1.09 -4.57 14.56
CA ARG A 131 1.89 -4.34 13.35
C ARG A 131 1.13 -3.61 12.25
N GLU A 132 -0.13 -3.99 12.03
CA GLU A 132 -1.04 -3.28 11.13
C GLU A 132 -1.20 -1.80 11.54
N GLY A 133 -1.37 -1.54 12.84
CA GLY A 133 -1.47 -0.18 13.37
C GLY A 133 -0.24 0.67 13.04
N LEU A 134 0.95 0.13 13.29
CA LEU A 134 2.22 0.86 13.16
C LEU A 134 2.70 0.99 11.71
N LEU A 135 2.50 -0.03 10.87
CA LEU A 135 3.01 -0.02 9.50
C LEU A 135 2.07 0.67 8.54
N LEU A 136 0.76 0.68 8.83
CA LEU A 136 -0.23 1.05 7.85
C LEU A 136 -1.28 2.02 8.37
N LEU A 137 -2.03 1.68 9.42
CA LEU A 137 -3.17 2.50 9.83
C LEU A 137 -2.74 3.92 10.20
N VAL A 138 -1.64 4.07 10.95
CA VAL A 138 -1.07 5.40 11.31
C VAL A 138 -0.71 6.27 10.10
N ASN A 139 -0.58 5.68 8.92
CA ASN A 139 -0.23 6.36 7.68
C ASN A 139 -1.45 6.56 6.76
N LEU A 140 -2.68 6.30 7.21
CA LEU A 140 -3.92 6.69 6.53
C LEU A 140 -4.21 8.17 6.82
N LEU A 141 -3.45 9.04 6.16
CA LEU A 141 -3.35 10.47 6.48
C LEU A 141 -4.65 11.27 6.31
N GLU A 142 -5.60 10.76 5.53
CA GLU A 142 -6.87 11.45 5.30
C GLU A 142 -7.90 11.15 6.40
N ASP A 143 -7.72 10.03 7.11
CA ASP A 143 -8.59 9.62 8.20
C ASP A 143 -8.32 10.40 9.49
N GLN A 144 -9.34 10.50 10.32
CA GLN A 144 -9.21 11.00 11.67
C GLN A 144 -8.48 9.97 12.54
N MET A 145 -7.24 10.27 12.95
CA MET A 145 -6.45 9.39 13.81
C MET A 145 -5.79 10.14 14.96
N GLY A 146 -5.76 9.53 16.14
CA GLY A 146 -4.98 10.05 17.27
C GLY A 146 -5.33 11.46 17.74
N GLY A 147 -6.56 11.94 17.47
CA GLY A 147 -7.02 13.28 17.85
C GLY A 147 -6.72 14.39 16.83
N THR A 148 -6.14 14.08 15.68
CA THR A 148 -6.03 15.06 14.57
C THR A 148 -7.32 15.11 13.75
N SER A 149 -7.64 16.26 13.17
CA SER A 149 -8.75 16.41 12.22
C SER A 149 -8.46 15.63 10.94
N GLY A 150 -9.45 14.94 10.38
CA GLY A 150 -9.32 14.34 9.05
C GLY A 150 -9.14 15.41 7.97
N TYR A 151 -8.80 14.99 6.75
CA TYR A 151 -8.53 15.93 5.65
C TYR A 151 -9.73 16.85 5.34
N VAL A 152 -10.95 16.29 5.32
CA VAL A 152 -12.19 17.06 5.05
C VAL A 152 -12.48 18.09 6.14
N ASP A 153 -12.27 17.72 7.41
CA ASP A 153 -12.45 18.63 8.54
C ASP A 153 -11.43 19.76 8.50
N TRP A 154 -10.18 19.43 8.13
CA TRP A 154 -9.11 20.41 7.99
C TRP A 154 -9.42 21.44 6.88
N ILE A 155 -9.87 21.00 5.70
CA ILE A 155 -10.30 21.91 4.63
C ILE A 155 -11.47 22.80 5.07
N THR A 156 -12.43 22.23 5.82
CA THR A 156 -13.56 22.99 6.35
C THR A 156 -13.11 24.06 7.35
N LEU A 157 -12.12 23.76 8.20
CA LEU A 157 -11.53 24.71 9.13
C LEU A 157 -10.84 25.86 8.40
N ILE A 158 -10.02 25.55 7.38
CA ILE A 158 -9.35 26.57 6.55
C ILE A 158 -10.39 27.47 5.86
N HIS A 159 -11.43 26.89 5.28
CA HIS A 159 -12.50 27.65 4.64
C HIS A 159 -13.16 28.64 5.61
N ARG A 160 -13.52 28.19 6.83
CA ARG A 160 -14.10 29.07 7.86
C ARG A 160 -13.14 30.18 8.28
N GLN A 161 -11.86 29.87 8.44
CA GLN A 161 -10.86 30.85 8.83
C GLN A 161 -10.66 31.93 7.76
N VAL A 162 -10.70 31.57 6.48
CA VAL A 162 -10.63 32.54 5.38
C VAL A 162 -11.86 33.45 5.38
N GLN A 163 -13.06 32.90 5.59
CA GLN A 163 -14.30 33.69 5.63
C GLN A 163 -14.38 34.66 6.82
N GLN A 164 -13.78 34.32 7.96
CA GLN A 164 -13.76 35.19 9.14
C GLN A 164 -12.76 36.34 9.04
N ASN A 165 -11.75 36.20 8.18
CA ASN A 165 -10.70 37.20 7.95
C ASN A 165 -10.92 38.03 6.68
N ALA A 166 -12.03 37.80 5.97
CA ALA A 166 -12.49 38.57 4.80
C ALA A 166 -13.54 39.60 5.22
#